data_AF-A0A950N4R3-F1
#
_entry.id   AF-A0A950N4R3-F1
#
_cell.length_a   1.000
_cell.length_b   1.000
_cell.length_c   1.000
_cell.angle_alpha   90.00
_cell.angle_beta   90.00
_cell.angle_gamma   90.00
#
_symmetry.space_group_name_H-M   'P 1'
#
loop_
_entity.id
_entity.type
_entity.pdbx_description
1 polymer ?
#
loop_
_entity_poly.entity_id
_entity_poly.type
_entity_poly.pdbx_seq_one_letter_code
_entity_poly.pdbx_strand_id
1 'polypeptide(L)'
;RITSTTPLQALFMLNDPLVHDAAKAFAARLQKERADDADRVERAFQLALGRPASPDESAAALAYLAKMGKTEAWESFARILFRLNEFVYVR
;
A
#
# COMPACT_ATOMS: atom_id res chain seq x y z
N ARG A 1 2.41 -10.28 26.37
CA ARG A 1 1.99 -11.14 25.24
C ARG A 1 0.50 -11.45 25.43
N ILE A 2 -0.41 -10.72 24.77
CA ILE A 2 -1.77 -11.18 24.45
C ILE A 2 -2.12 -10.54 23.10
N THR A 3 -2.38 -11.44 22.16
CA THR A 3 -2.79 -11.24 20.78
C THR A 3 -4.25 -10.78 20.79
N SER A 4 -4.54 -9.54 20.41
CA SER A 4 -5.92 -9.10 20.17
C SER A 4 -6.16 -8.98 18.68
N THR A 5 -6.60 -10.12 18.15
CA THR A 5 -7.31 -10.29 16.90
C THR A 5 -8.60 -9.46 16.90
N THR A 6 -8.68 -8.39 16.09
CA THR A 6 -9.96 -7.98 15.48
C THR A 6 -9.85 -7.93 13.95
N PRO A 7 -9.73 -9.08 13.27
CA PRO A 7 -9.89 -9.15 11.81
C PRO A 7 -11.24 -8.57 11.34
N LEU A 8 -12.26 -8.57 12.20
CA LEU A 8 -13.61 -8.11 11.87
C LEU A 8 -13.74 -6.57 11.80
N GLN A 9 -12.95 -5.80 12.55
CA GLN A 9 -12.98 -4.33 12.46
C GLN A 9 -12.19 -3.80 11.26
N ALA A 10 -11.15 -4.52 10.82
CA ALA A 10 -10.43 -4.19 9.58
C ALA A 10 -11.33 -4.34 8.34
N LEU A 11 -12.31 -5.26 8.37
CA LEU A 11 -13.23 -5.50 7.26
C LEU A 11 -14.34 -4.43 7.15
N PHE A 12 -14.80 -3.86 8.27
CA PHE A 12 -15.75 -2.73 8.26
C PHE A 12 -15.11 -1.39 7.83
N MET A 13 -13.78 -1.27 7.90
CA MET A 13 -13.05 -0.06 7.51
C MET A 13 -12.83 0.08 6.00
N LEU A 14 -13.08 -0.97 5.22
CA LEU A 14 -12.79 -1.03 3.78
C LEU A 14 -13.61 -0.05 2.92
N ASN A 15 -14.65 0.59 3.49
CA ASN A 15 -15.52 1.57 2.80
C ASN A 15 -15.44 3.00 3.37
N ASP A 16 -14.56 3.26 4.35
CA ASP A 16 -14.65 4.47 5.18
C ASP A 16 -13.42 5.39 5.00
N PRO A 17 -13.55 6.73 5.18
CA PRO A 17 -12.49 7.75 5.21
C PRO A 17 -11.12 7.32 5.76
N LEU A 18 -11.11 6.38 6.70
CA LEU A 18 -9.92 5.78 7.26
C LEU A 18 -8.95 5.17 6.23
N VAL A 19 -9.43 4.58 5.13
CA VAL A 19 -8.53 4.06 4.06
C VAL A 19 -7.84 5.22 3.33
N HIS A 20 -8.52 6.36 3.18
CA HIS A 20 -7.93 7.55 2.60
C HIS A 20 -6.87 8.15 3.52
N ASP A 21 -7.15 8.26 4.82
CA ASP A 21 -6.17 8.75 5.80
C ASP A 21 -5.00 7.78 5.98
N ALA A 22 -5.26 6.48 5.97
CA ALA A 22 -4.21 5.47 5.99
C ALA A 22 -3.34 5.53 4.73
N ALA A 23 -3.92 5.72 3.54
CA ALA A 23 -3.17 5.86 2.29
C ALA A 23 -2.28 7.11 2.28
N LYS A 24 -2.79 8.24 2.81
CA LYS A 24 -2.01 9.47 2.99
C LYS A 24 -0.85 9.27 3.96
N ALA A 25 -1.11 8.71 5.14
CA ALA A 25 -0.09 8.44 6.14
C ALA A 25 0.96 7.45 5.61
N PHE A 26 0.54 6.43 4.86
CA PHE A 26 1.40 5.44 4.23
C PHE A 26 2.30 6.05 3.15
N ALA A 27 1.73 6.86 2.26
CA ALA A 27 2.47 7.58 1.24
C ALA A 27 3.50 8.55 1.85
N ALA A 28 3.10 9.32 2.87
CA ALA A 28 4.00 10.23 3.58
C ALA A 28 5.15 9.49 4.27
N ARG A 29 4.87 8.30 4.84
CA ARG A 29 5.89 7.46 5.46
C ARG A 29 6.89 6.93 4.43
N LEU A 30 6.43 6.42 3.29
CA LEU A 30 7.31 5.94 2.21
C LEU A 30 8.21 7.04 1.65
N GLN A 31 7.66 8.25 1.47
CA GLN A 31 8.42 9.41 1.00
C GLN A 31 9.51 9.84 2.00
N LYS A 32 9.30 9.65 3.31
CA LYS A 32 10.28 9.95 4.36
C LYS A 32 11.34 8.86 4.56
N GLU A 33 10.96 7.58 4.44
CA GLU A 33 11.85 6.45 4.75
C GLU A 33 12.90 6.17 3.66
N ARG A 34 12.61 6.47 2.39
CA ARG A 34 13.47 6.14 1.24
C ARG A 34 13.51 7.28 0.23
N ALA A 35 14.64 7.46 -0.45
CA ALA A 35 14.81 8.46 -1.50
C ALA A 35 14.41 7.91 -2.89
N ASP A 36 14.70 6.64 -3.14
CA ASP A 36 14.50 5.99 -4.43
C ASP A 36 13.11 5.36 -4.57
N ASP A 37 12.50 5.56 -5.73
CA ASP A 37 11.13 5.10 -5.99
C ASP A 37 11.04 3.56 -6.05
N ALA A 38 12.10 2.87 -6.50
CA ALA A 38 12.18 1.41 -6.49
C ALA A 38 12.15 0.83 -5.06
N ASP A 39 12.97 1.38 -4.17
CA ASP A 39 13.01 0.99 -2.76
C ASP A 39 11.68 1.29 -2.05
N ARG A 40 11.03 2.41 -2.40
CA ARG A 40 9.71 2.75 -1.88
C ARG A 40 8.65 1.76 -2.34
N VAL A 41 8.68 1.33 -3.61
CA VAL A 41 7.76 0.29 -4.12
C VAL A 41 7.98 -1.01 -3.35
N GLU A 42 9.21 -1.50 -3.23
CA GLU A 42 9.49 -2.74 -2.51
C GLU A 42 9.02 -2.67 -1.04
N ARG A 43 9.32 -1.54 -0.38
CA ARG A 43 8.87 -1.30 1.00
C ARG A 43 7.36 -1.24 1.12
N ALA A 44 6.67 -0.67 0.13
CA ALA A 44 5.22 -0.62 0.11
C ALA A 44 4.61 -2.02 0.08
N PHE A 45 5.12 -2.90 -0.79
CA PHE A 45 4.67 -4.29 -0.88
C PHE A 45 4.96 -5.07 0.41
N GLN A 46 6.13 -4.88 1.01
CA GLN A 46 6.49 -5.50 2.29
C GLN A 46 5.55 -5.07 3.43
N LEU A 47 5.19 -3.78 3.48
CA LEU A 47 4.33 -3.25 4.54
C LEU A 47 2.84 -3.59 4.32
N ALA A 48 2.37 -3.63 3.07
CA ALA A 48 0.96 -3.84 2.76
C ALA A 48 0.58 -5.31 2.54
N LEU A 49 1.49 -6.12 1.96
CA LEU A 49 1.26 -7.51 1.58
C LEU A 49 2.16 -8.51 2.31
N GLY A 50 3.13 -8.04 3.11
CA GLY A 50 4.04 -8.91 3.87
C GLY A 50 5.01 -9.72 2.99
N ARG A 51 5.13 -9.38 1.70
CA ARG A 51 6.01 -10.05 0.73
C ARG A 51 6.71 -9.03 -0.16
N PRO A 52 7.86 -9.39 -0.79
CA PRO A 52 8.44 -8.53 -1.81
C PRO A 52 7.53 -8.43 -3.03
N ALA A 53 7.62 -7.30 -3.73
CA ALA A 53 7.00 -7.13 -5.03
C ALA A 53 7.62 -8.11 -6.03
N SER A 54 6.83 -8.66 -6.95
CA SER A 54 7.39 -9.38 -8.09
C SER A 54 8.09 -8.39 -9.05
N PRO A 55 8.97 -8.87 -9.94
CA PRO A 55 9.58 -8.03 -10.97
C PRO A 55 8.55 -7.32 -11.86
N ASP A 56 7.44 -8.00 -12.17
CA ASP A 56 6.36 -7.45 -13.02
C ASP A 56 5.53 -6.40 -12.25
N GLU A 57 5.22 -6.68 -10.99
CA GLU A 57 4.49 -5.74 -10.10
C GLU A 57 5.28 -4.47 -9.83
N SER A 58 6.58 -4.60 -9.60
CA SER A 58 7.48 -3.46 -9.36
C SER A 58 7.66 -2.62 -10.63
N ALA A 59 7.82 -3.25 -11.79
CA ALA A 59 7.87 -2.56 -13.07
C ALA A 59 6.58 -1.78 -13.36
N ALA A 60 5.40 -2.41 -13.14
CA ALA A 60 4.11 -1.76 -13.32
C ALA A 60 3.91 -0.58 -12.35
N ALA A 61 4.31 -0.73 -11.09
CA ALA A 61 4.26 0.33 -10.08
C ALA A 61 5.15 1.52 -10.44
N LEU A 62 6.40 1.26 -10.86
CA LEU A 62 7.32 2.31 -11.29
C LEU A 62 6.82 3.03 -12.55
N ALA A 63 6.29 2.29 -13.52
CA ALA A 63 5.71 2.87 -14.72
C ALA A 63 4.47 3.74 -14.41
N TYR A 64 3.67 3.34 -13.42
CA TYR A 64 2.53 4.13 -12.94
C TYR A 64 2.99 5.42 -12.24
N LEU A 65 3.95 5.31 -11.33
CA LEU A 65 4.52 6.45 -10.59
C LEU A 65 5.22 7.44 -11.54
N ALA A 66 5.86 6.97 -12.60
CA ALA A 66 6.50 7.83 -13.60
C ALA A 66 5.48 8.64 -14.43
N LYS A 67 4.23 8.18 -14.55
CA LYS A 67 3.16 8.86 -15.31
C LYS A 67 2.40 9.91 -14.48
N MET A 68 2.49 9.87 -13.14
CA MET A 68 1.81 10.82 -12.24
C MET A 68 2.82 11.70 -11.49
N GLY A 69 2.39 12.90 -11.08
CA GLY A 69 3.21 13.78 -10.23
C GLY A 69 3.51 13.14 -8.89
N LYS A 70 4.77 13.21 -8.42
CA LYS A 70 5.32 12.40 -7.31
C LYS A 70 4.40 12.30 -6.08
N THR A 71 3.86 13.40 -5.58
CA THR A 71 3.10 13.38 -4.31
C THR A 71 1.75 12.70 -4.43
N GLU A 72 0.95 13.06 -5.45
CA GLU A 72 -0.37 12.46 -5.69
C GLU A 72 -0.27 11.02 -6.19
N ALA A 73 0.82 10.69 -6.91
CA ALA A 73 1.10 9.35 -7.40
C ALA A 73 1.20 8.32 -6.27
N TRP A 74 1.89 8.67 -5.17
CA TRP A 74 2.08 7.77 -4.03
C TRP A 74 0.81 7.53 -3.23
N GLU A 75 -0.04 8.55 -3.05
CA GLU A 75 -1.36 8.37 -2.42
C GLU A 75 -2.26 7.48 -3.27
N SER A 76 -2.26 7.70 -4.58
CA SER A 76 -3.01 6.88 -5.52
C SER A 76 -2.52 5.44 -5.56
N PHE A 77 -1.21 5.24 -5.58
CA PHE A 77 -0.56 3.94 -5.51
C PHE A 77 -0.89 3.20 -4.21
N ALA A 78 -0.86 3.88 -3.05
CA ALA A 78 -1.26 3.28 -1.77
C ALA A 78 -2.71 2.78 -1.79
N ARG A 79 -3.64 3.54 -2.39
CA ARG A 79 -5.03 3.10 -2.57
C ARG A 79 -5.16 1.92 -3.52
N ILE A 80 -4.35 1.86 -4.58
CA ILE A 80 -4.31 0.71 -5.50
C ILE A 80 -3.79 -0.52 -4.74
N LEU A 81 -2.74 -0.36 -3.93
CA LEU A 81 -2.16 -1.43 -3.14
C LEU A 81 -3.12 -1.95 -2.06
N PHE A 82 -3.89 -1.08 -1.42
CA PHE A 82 -4.96 -1.48 -0.49
C PHE A 82 -6.16 -2.11 -1.21
N ARG A 83 -6.42 -1.76 -2.48
CA ARG A 83 -7.44 -2.45 -3.29
C ARG A 83 -6.95 -3.77 -3.88
N LEU A 84 -5.66 -3.92 -4.14
CA LEU A 84 -5.03 -5.22 -4.44
C LEU A 84 -5.12 -6.16 -3.23
N ASN A 85 -5.22 -5.59 -2.02
CA ASN A 85 -5.63 -6.29 -0.80
C ASN A 85 -7.16 -6.47 -0.76
N GLU A 86 -7.77 -6.84 -1.89
CA GLU A 86 -9.06 -7.51 -1.85
C GLU A 86 -8.78 -8.83 -1.14
N PHE A 87 -9.22 -8.88 0.12
CA PHE A 87 -9.25 -10.09 0.93
C PHE A 87 -10.08 -11.16 0.19
N VAL A 88 -9.40 -11.92 -0.66
CA VAL A 88 -9.87 -13.21 -1.19
C VAL A 88 -9.05 -14.29 -0.48
N TYR A 89 -9.26 -14.44 0.82
CA TYR A 89 -9.29 -15.77 1.44
C TYR A 89 -10.79 -16.10 1.50
N VAL A 90 -11.33 -17.14 0.88
CA VAL A 90 -11.05 -18.57 1.11
C VAL A 90 -11.57 -19.40 -0.07
N ARG A 91 -10.71 -20.25 -0.65
CA ARG A 91 -11.00 -21.69 -0.76
C ARG A 91 -9.70 -22.48 -0.79
#